data_AF-A0A1Y4BN56-F1
#
_entry.id   AF-A0A1Y4BN56-F1
#
_cell.length_a   1.000
_cell.length_b   1.000
_cell.length_c   1.000
_cell.angle_alpha   90.00
_cell.angle_beta   90.00
_cell.angle_gamma   90.00
#
_symmetry.space_group_name_H-M   'P 1'
#
loop_
_entity.id
_entity.type
_entity.pdbx_description
1 polymer ?
#
loop_
_entity_poly.entity_id
_entity_poly.type
_entity_poly.pdbx_seq_one_letter_code
_entity_poly.pdbx_strand_id
1 'polypeptide(L)'
;MQQGSGSLVELLLSADNFYELVSTIQYLDVIQSRNSEAVSELVSLTDELALTQASLNAQMDEAEAEKQRADEARDEAEEARDQLEAKIAAQAAAEAAARKAAIEAAQRAAELAAQSEQQTPTFTTESGNDATVEVPDLPDPDIVVPDSDKDAFVSEWSARIDAYLAGSPLAGQGTTFAEAAWEYGCDPRLSPAISTVESSTGRVCFLPHNAWGWGSSSWSSWEEAIWAHVAGLAAGYGGQLTYAGAQKYCPPNADAWYASVLANMLSI
;
A
#
# COMPACT_ATOMS: atom_id res chain seq x y z
N MET A 1 55.81 24.29 48.50
CA MET A 1 55.68 25.74 48.74
C MET A 1 55.33 25.97 50.19
N GLN A 2 56.28 26.38 51.04
CA GLN A 2 56.07 26.79 52.44
C GLN A 2 56.67 28.20 52.57
N GLN A 3 55.89 29.25 52.29
CA GLN A 3 56.30 30.64 52.52
C GLN A 3 55.21 31.52 53.16
N GLY A 4 54.09 30.96 53.63
CA GLY A 4 52.98 31.75 54.21
C GLY A 4 53.05 31.98 55.73
N SER A 5 53.73 31.13 56.50
CA SER A 5 53.62 31.15 57.97
C SER A 5 54.45 32.24 58.66
N GLY A 6 55.55 32.70 58.06
CA GLY A 6 56.44 33.71 58.66
C GLY A 6 55.85 35.13 58.69
N SER A 7 55.10 35.52 57.65
CA SER A 7 54.55 36.87 57.50
C SER A 7 53.30 37.12 58.37
N LEU A 8 52.50 36.09 58.62
CA LEU A 8 51.32 36.17 59.49
C LEU A 8 51.69 36.34 60.97
N VAL A 9 52.77 35.68 61.40
CA VAL A 9 53.28 35.83 62.77
C VAL A 9 53.83 37.24 62.97
N GLU A 10 54.46 37.83 61.96
CA GLU A 10 54.96 39.22 62.00
C GLU A 10 53.81 40.25 62.03
N LEU A 11 52.74 40.04 61.24
CA LEU A 11 51.53 40.86 61.24
C LEU A 11 50.76 40.78 62.58
N LEU A 12 50.76 39.62 63.23
CA LEU A 12 50.17 39.42 64.56
C LEU A 12 51.03 40.08 65.66
N LEU A 13 52.35 40.08 65.51
CA LEU A 13 53.29 40.69 66.46
C LEU A 13 53.43 42.21 66.29
N SER A 14 53.00 42.78 65.16
CA SER A 14 53.03 44.23 64.88
C SER A 14 51.80 44.98 65.37
N ALA A 15 50.85 44.34 66.06
CA ALA A 15 49.66 45.00 66.58
C ALA A 15 49.98 45.86 67.82
N ASP A 16 49.58 47.13 67.83
CA ASP A 16 50.00 48.11 68.86
C ASP A 16 49.29 47.90 70.21
N ASN A 17 48.14 47.21 70.22
CA ASN A 17 47.39 46.90 71.43
C ASN A 17 46.52 45.63 71.29
N PHE A 18 46.03 45.13 72.42
CA PHE A 18 45.24 43.89 72.49
C PHE A 18 43.96 43.93 71.63
N TYR A 19 43.34 45.10 71.46
CA TYR A 19 42.14 45.24 70.64
C TYR A 19 42.45 45.08 69.15
N GLU A 20 43.54 45.68 68.67
CA GLU A 20 44.00 45.54 67.30
C GLU A 20 44.43 44.09 67.00
N LEU A 21 45.13 43.43 67.93
CA LEU A 21 45.45 42.01 67.85
C LEU A 21 44.19 41.12 67.70
N VAL A 22 43.18 41.33 68.54
CA VAL A 22 41.91 40.58 68.48
C VAL A 22 41.16 40.84 67.17
N SER A 23 41.16 42.09 66.69
CA SER A 23 40.51 42.44 65.42
C SER A 23 41.21 41.83 64.21
N THR A 24 42.55 41.78 64.21
CA THR A 24 43.35 41.15 63.16
C THR A 24 43.15 39.64 63.15
N ILE A 25 43.05 38.99 64.32
CA ILE A 25 42.71 37.57 64.42
C ILE A 25 41.30 37.29 63.87
N GLN A 26 40.30 38.09 64.24
CA GLN A 26 38.92 37.95 63.73
C GLN A 26 38.85 38.17 62.21
N TYR A 27 39.58 39.15 61.69
CA TYR A 27 39.64 39.42 60.25
C TYR A 27 40.30 38.26 59.49
N LEU A 28 41.43 37.75 59.99
CA LEU A 28 42.11 36.59 59.40
C LEU A 28 41.23 35.34 59.44
N ASP A 29 40.48 35.11 60.52
CA ASP A 29 39.52 33.99 60.64
C ASP A 29 38.40 34.10 59.59
N VAL A 30 37.81 35.29 59.41
CA VAL A 30 36.78 35.53 58.38
C VAL A 30 37.33 35.35 56.96
N ILE A 31 38.52 35.86 56.67
CA ILE A 31 39.16 35.70 55.36
C ILE A 31 39.54 34.24 55.11
N GLN A 32 40.05 33.53 56.11
CA GLN A 32 40.38 32.11 56.00
C GLN A 32 39.13 31.26 55.78
N SER A 33 38.03 31.55 56.50
CA SER A 33 36.72 30.92 56.31
C SER A 33 36.20 31.15 54.88
N ARG A 34 36.18 32.40 54.39
CA ARG A 34 35.75 32.71 53.02
C ARG A 34 36.64 32.08 51.96
N ASN A 35 37.95 32.08 52.14
CA ASN A 35 38.86 31.43 51.21
C ASN A 35 38.66 29.91 51.20
N SER A 36 38.40 29.30 52.36
CA SER A 36 38.09 27.87 52.46
C SER A 36 36.76 27.51 51.79
N GLU A 37 35.74 28.37 51.92
CA GLU A 37 34.45 28.23 51.22
C GLU A 37 34.62 28.34 49.71
N ALA A 38 35.33 29.37 49.23
CA ALA A 38 35.59 29.57 47.80
C ALA A 38 36.41 28.42 47.18
N VAL A 39 37.38 27.87 47.89
CA VAL A 39 38.13 26.68 47.44
C VAL A 39 37.22 25.46 47.37
N SER A 40 36.33 25.27 48.35
CA SER A 40 35.37 24.16 48.33
C SER A 40 34.38 24.28 47.17
N GLU A 41 33.91 25.49 46.89
CA GLU A 41 33.03 25.77 45.75
C GLU A 41 33.75 25.51 44.41
N LEU A 42 35.00 25.95 44.24
CA LEU A 42 35.79 25.67 43.05
C LEU A 42 36.04 24.17 42.84
N VAL A 43 36.27 23.41 43.91
CA VAL A 43 36.38 21.94 43.84
C VAL A 43 35.06 21.34 43.37
N SER A 44 33.92 21.77 43.94
CA SER A 44 32.59 21.31 43.51
C SER A 44 32.32 21.61 42.03
N LEU A 45 32.62 22.82 41.57
CA LEU A 45 32.46 23.19 40.16
C LEU A 45 33.38 22.40 39.24
N THR A 46 34.58 22.05 39.70
CA THR A 46 35.53 21.21 38.95
C THR A 46 34.97 19.79 38.79
N ASP A 47 34.39 19.22 39.85
CA ASP A 47 33.76 17.90 39.83
C ASP A 47 32.50 17.90 38.93
N GLU A 48 31.66 18.93 39.03
CA GLU A 48 30.48 19.10 38.16
C GLU A 48 30.86 19.25 36.69
N LEU A 49 31.92 20.02 36.38
CA LEU A 49 32.41 20.17 35.02
C LEU A 49 32.92 18.84 34.46
N ALA A 50 33.67 18.07 35.25
CA ALA A 50 34.17 16.76 34.86
C ALA A 50 33.02 15.78 34.57
N LEU A 51 31.99 15.75 35.43
CA LEU A 51 30.79 14.94 35.22
C LEU A 51 30.02 15.38 33.98
N THR A 52 29.84 16.68 33.77
CA THR A 52 29.15 17.23 32.61
C THR A 52 29.89 16.89 31.32
N GLN A 53 31.22 17.01 31.30
CA GLN A 53 32.02 16.69 30.14
C GLN A 53 32.00 15.18 29.82
N ALA A 54 32.03 14.32 30.83
CA ALA A 54 31.86 12.88 30.65
C ALA A 54 30.48 12.52 30.08
N SER A 55 29.41 13.14 30.60
CA SER A 55 28.04 12.93 30.11
C SER A 55 27.87 13.43 28.67
N LEU A 56 28.42 14.60 28.34
CA LEU A 56 28.35 15.15 26.99
C LEU A 56 29.04 14.24 25.97
N ASN A 57 30.23 13.74 26.29
CA ASN A 57 30.95 12.83 25.41
C ASN A 57 30.15 11.53 25.17
N ALA A 58 29.57 10.96 26.24
CA ALA A 58 28.73 9.76 26.11
C ALA A 58 27.49 10.01 25.23
N GLN A 59 26.84 11.17 25.38
CA GLN A 59 25.71 11.57 24.53
C GLN A 59 26.12 11.80 23.07
N MET A 60 27.31 12.34 22.82
CA MET A 60 27.82 12.52 21.45
C MET A 60 28.10 11.16 20.78
N ASP A 61 28.72 10.22 21.49
CA ASP A 61 28.98 8.87 20.97
C ASP A 61 27.67 8.13 20.68
N GLU A 62 26.67 8.25 21.57
CA GLU A 62 25.34 7.68 21.36
C GLU A 62 24.62 8.31 20.15
N ALA A 63 24.69 9.63 20.01
CA ALA A 63 24.09 10.35 18.88
C ALA A 63 24.75 9.98 17.54
N GLU A 64 26.07 9.76 17.51
CA GLU A 64 26.77 9.30 16.31
C GLU A 64 26.37 7.86 15.95
N ALA A 65 26.29 6.97 16.94
CA ALA A 65 25.83 5.59 16.73
C ALA A 65 24.36 5.53 16.29
N GLU A 66 23.50 6.41 16.81
CA GLU A 66 22.10 6.51 16.38
C GLU A 66 21.99 7.06 14.96
N LYS A 67 22.77 8.10 14.62
CA LYS A 67 22.83 8.63 13.26
C LYS A 67 23.24 7.55 12.26
N GLN A 68 24.28 6.77 12.58
CA GLN A 68 24.73 5.70 11.70
C GLN A 68 23.64 4.63 11.51
N ARG A 69 22.96 4.21 12.58
CA ARG A 69 21.83 3.28 12.49
C ARG A 69 20.67 3.83 11.68
N ALA A 70 20.39 5.13 11.77
CA ALA A 70 19.36 5.79 10.99
C ALA A 70 19.71 5.87 9.50
N ASP A 71 20.98 6.15 9.17
CA ASP A 71 21.47 6.15 7.78
C ASP A 71 21.40 4.74 7.18
N GLU A 72 21.83 3.71 7.92
CA GLU A 72 21.73 2.29 7.49
C GLU A 72 20.26 1.88 7.27
N ALA A 73 19.36 2.20 8.20
CA ALA A 73 17.93 1.90 8.07
C ALA A 73 17.27 2.64 6.91
N ARG A 74 17.69 3.88 6.59
CA ARG A 74 17.22 4.61 5.41
C ARG A 74 17.65 3.91 4.13
N ASP A 75 18.93 3.55 4.04
CA ASP A 75 19.48 2.91 2.84
C ASP A 75 18.81 1.54 2.59
N GLU A 76 18.55 0.75 3.64
CA GLU A 76 17.77 -0.49 3.55
C GLU A 76 16.33 -0.26 3.07
N ALA A 77 15.68 0.80 3.56
CA ALA A 77 14.31 1.15 3.14
C ALA A 77 14.25 1.62 1.68
N GLU A 78 15.25 2.37 1.22
CA GLU A 78 15.38 2.77 -0.18
C GLU A 78 15.60 1.55 -1.08
N GLU A 79 16.49 0.63 -0.72
CA GLU A 79 16.69 -0.60 -1.49
C GLU A 79 15.42 -1.46 -1.53
N ALA A 80 14.72 -1.61 -0.40
CA ALA A 80 13.47 -2.35 -0.34
C ALA A 80 12.38 -1.74 -1.24
N ARG A 81 12.28 -0.40 -1.28
CA ARG A 81 11.37 0.32 -2.19
C ARG A 81 11.75 0.05 -3.65
N ASP A 82 13.02 0.20 -4.00
CA ASP A 82 13.48 0.02 -5.39
C ASP A 82 13.26 -1.42 -5.87
N GLN A 83 13.49 -2.41 -5.00
CA GLN A 83 13.17 -3.81 -5.28
C GLN A 83 11.65 -4.05 -5.46
N LEU A 84 10.81 -3.39 -4.67
CA LEU A 84 9.35 -3.48 -4.79
C LEU A 84 8.87 -2.85 -6.11
N GLU A 85 9.36 -1.66 -6.44
CA GLU A 85 9.05 -0.98 -7.70
C GLU A 85 9.48 -1.83 -8.91
N ALA A 86 10.68 -2.43 -8.86
CA ALA A 86 11.15 -3.34 -9.91
C ALA A 86 10.25 -4.57 -10.06
N LYS A 87 9.77 -5.16 -8.95
CA LYS A 87 8.83 -6.29 -8.97
C LYS A 87 7.47 -5.89 -9.57
N ILE A 88 6.93 -4.73 -9.18
CA ILE A 88 5.67 -4.22 -9.73
C ILE A 88 5.80 -3.97 -11.23
N ALA A 89 6.89 -3.34 -11.68
CA ALA A 89 7.14 -3.08 -13.09
C ALA A 89 7.29 -4.39 -13.90
N ALA A 90 8.01 -5.38 -13.35
CA ALA A 90 8.17 -6.68 -13.97
C ALA A 90 6.83 -7.44 -14.09
N GLN A 91 6.00 -7.40 -13.04
CA GLN A 91 4.67 -8.00 -13.06
C GLN A 91 3.76 -7.32 -14.09
N ALA A 92 3.75 -5.98 -14.13
CA ALA A 92 2.97 -5.23 -15.10
C ALA A 92 3.40 -5.52 -16.55
N ALA A 93 4.72 -5.62 -16.80
CA ALA A 93 5.25 -5.95 -18.13
C ALA A 93 4.91 -7.39 -18.55
N ALA A 94 5.01 -8.36 -17.62
CA ALA A 94 4.64 -9.75 -17.88
C ALA A 94 3.14 -9.89 -18.19
N GLU A 95 2.30 -9.21 -17.40
CA GLU A 95 0.86 -9.16 -17.61
C GLU A 95 0.52 -8.54 -18.97
N ALA A 96 1.09 -7.37 -19.31
CA ALA A 96 0.86 -6.74 -20.61
C ALA A 96 1.28 -7.62 -21.80
N ALA A 97 2.41 -8.33 -21.67
CA ALA A 97 2.86 -9.29 -22.69
C ALA A 97 1.89 -10.47 -22.83
N ALA A 98 1.39 -11.01 -21.72
CA ALA A 98 0.44 -12.11 -21.70
C ALA A 98 -0.92 -11.70 -22.31
N ARG A 99 -1.43 -10.52 -21.95
CA ARG A 99 -2.65 -9.93 -22.55
C ARG A 99 -2.54 -9.84 -24.07
N LYS A 100 -1.42 -9.29 -24.56
CA LYS A 100 -1.16 -9.17 -26.00
C LYS A 100 -1.13 -10.54 -26.69
N ALA A 101 -0.45 -11.52 -26.10
CA ALA A 101 -0.39 -12.88 -26.65
C ALA A 101 -1.77 -13.55 -26.70
N ALA A 102 -2.61 -13.36 -25.68
CA ALA A 102 -3.98 -13.86 -25.65
C ALA A 102 -4.84 -13.27 -26.78
N ILE A 103 -4.75 -11.96 -27.01
CA ILE A 103 -5.46 -11.27 -28.09
C ILE A 103 -4.97 -11.76 -29.46
N GLU A 104 -3.66 -11.89 -29.67
CA GLU A 104 -3.10 -12.45 -30.91
C GLU A 104 -3.50 -13.91 -31.13
N ALA A 105 -3.67 -14.71 -30.07
CA ALA A 105 -4.19 -16.07 -30.16
C ALA A 105 -5.67 -16.08 -30.57
N ALA A 106 -6.50 -15.22 -29.97
CA ALA A 106 -7.90 -15.07 -30.33
C ALA A 106 -8.09 -14.59 -31.78
N GLN A 107 -7.28 -13.61 -32.23
CA GLN A 107 -7.26 -13.13 -33.61
C GLN A 107 -6.94 -14.25 -34.59
N ARG A 108 -5.88 -15.03 -34.33
CA ARG A 108 -5.51 -16.17 -35.19
C ARG A 108 -6.60 -17.23 -35.22
N ALA A 109 -7.26 -17.52 -34.10
CA ALA A 109 -8.37 -18.47 -34.05
C ALA A 109 -9.56 -17.99 -34.90
N ALA A 110 -9.89 -16.70 -34.83
CA ALA A 110 -10.94 -16.09 -35.65
C ALA A 110 -10.61 -16.10 -37.15
N GLU A 111 -9.37 -15.76 -37.51
CA GLU A 111 -8.90 -15.83 -38.91
C GLU A 111 -8.95 -17.25 -39.46
N LEU A 112 -8.54 -18.25 -38.66
CA LEU A 112 -8.55 -19.65 -39.08
C LEU A 112 -9.97 -20.18 -39.28
N ALA A 113 -10.89 -19.83 -38.37
CA ALA A 113 -12.30 -20.18 -38.49
C ALA A 113 -12.96 -19.52 -39.72
N ALA A 114 -12.62 -18.27 -40.01
CA ALA A 114 -13.07 -17.58 -41.21
C ALA A 114 -12.58 -18.25 -42.51
N GLN A 115 -11.38 -18.85 -42.49
CA GLN A 115 -10.80 -19.56 -43.64
C GLN A 115 -11.35 -20.97 -43.84
N SER A 116 -11.88 -21.62 -42.81
CA SER A 116 -12.30 -23.03 -42.83
C SER A 116 -13.80 -23.25 -43.14
N GLU A 117 -14.56 -22.20 -43.48
CA GLU A 117 -16.05 -22.21 -43.54
C GLU A 117 -16.70 -22.73 -42.23
N GLN A 118 -15.95 -22.82 -41.14
CA GLN A 118 -16.50 -23.15 -39.83
C GLN A 118 -17.25 -21.93 -39.29
N GLN A 119 -18.34 -22.20 -38.56
CA GLN A 119 -19.01 -21.18 -37.75
C GLN A 119 -18.02 -20.50 -36.80
N THR A 120 -18.38 -19.28 -36.38
CA THR A 120 -17.61 -18.41 -35.48
C THR A 120 -16.86 -19.22 -34.41
N PRO A 121 -15.56 -18.98 -34.17
CA PRO A 121 -14.77 -19.77 -33.23
C PRO A 121 -15.47 -19.79 -31.86
N THR A 122 -15.58 -20.96 -31.25
CA THR A 122 -16.17 -21.13 -29.92
C THR A 122 -15.19 -21.78 -28.95
N PHE A 123 -15.46 -21.61 -27.66
CA PHE A 123 -14.76 -22.28 -26.56
C PHE A 123 -15.75 -22.65 -25.46
N THR A 124 -15.42 -23.66 -24.66
CA THR A 124 -16.24 -24.07 -23.52
C THR A 124 -15.86 -23.26 -22.28
N THR A 125 -16.86 -22.62 -21.69
CA THR A 125 -16.77 -21.79 -20.48
C THR A 125 -16.79 -22.65 -19.21
N GLU A 126 -16.55 -22.03 -18.05
CA GLU A 126 -16.66 -22.73 -16.75
C GLU A 126 -18.07 -23.20 -16.45
N SER A 127 -19.07 -22.45 -16.93
CA SER A 127 -20.48 -22.86 -16.89
C SER A 127 -20.79 -24.14 -17.68
N GLY A 128 -19.84 -24.62 -18.48
CA GLY A 128 -20.02 -25.73 -19.43
C GLY A 128 -20.76 -25.33 -20.71
N ASN A 129 -20.98 -24.03 -20.93
CA ASN A 129 -21.60 -23.49 -22.13
C ASN A 129 -20.56 -23.21 -23.21
N ASP A 130 -20.95 -23.31 -24.47
CA ASP A 130 -20.13 -22.84 -25.59
C ASP A 130 -20.32 -21.34 -25.79
N ALA A 131 -19.24 -20.58 -25.65
CA ALA A 131 -19.19 -19.15 -25.92
C ALA A 131 -18.42 -18.86 -27.21
N THR A 132 -18.79 -17.79 -27.89
CA THR A 132 -18.05 -17.32 -29.07
C THR A 132 -16.78 -16.61 -28.62
N VAL A 133 -15.67 -16.87 -29.32
CA VAL A 133 -14.42 -16.11 -29.13
C VAL A 133 -14.62 -14.73 -29.74
N GLU A 134 -14.63 -13.70 -28.91
CA GLU A 134 -14.70 -12.30 -29.34
C GLU A 134 -13.30 -11.67 -29.27
N VAL A 135 -12.94 -10.94 -30.33
CA VAL A 135 -11.68 -10.21 -30.41
C VAL A 135 -11.94 -8.76 -30.01
N PRO A 136 -11.22 -8.22 -29.01
CA PRO A 136 -11.41 -6.84 -28.60
C PRO A 136 -10.84 -5.86 -29.64
N ASP A 137 -11.52 -4.72 -29.83
CA ASP A 137 -11.09 -3.66 -30.75
C ASP A 137 -9.86 -2.89 -30.23
N LEU A 138 -9.65 -2.88 -28.91
CA LEU A 138 -8.52 -2.26 -28.23
C LEU A 138 -7.79 -3.27 -27.35
N PRO A 139 -6.45 -3.16 -27.23
CA PRO A 139 -5.64 -4.14 -26.50
C PRO A 139 -5.75 -4.05 -24.97
N ASP A 140 -6.34 -2.97 -24.44
CA ASP A 140 -6.48 -2.73 -23.00
C ASP A 140 -7.77 -1.93 -22.76
N PRO A 141 -8.55 -2.20 -21.70
CA PRO A 141 -9.57 -1.26 -21.25
C PRO A 141 -8.90 -0.16 -20.42
N ASP A 142 -9.37 1.08 -20.53
CA ASP A 142 -8.98 2.13 -19.59
C ASP A 142 -9.25 1.64 -18.16
N ILE A 143 -8.31 1.83 -17.23
CA ILE A 143 -8.50 1.38 -15.84
C ILE A 143 -9.61 2.22 -15.21
N VAL A 144 -10.68 1.55 -14.78
CA VAL A 144 -11.77 2.16 -14.04
C VAL A 144 -11.66 1.73 -12.58
N VAL A 145 -11.33 2.70 -11.72
CA VAL A 145 -11.37 2.53 -10.28
C VAL A 145 -12.44 3.48 -9.74
N PRO A 146 -13.31 3.02 -8.81
CA PRO A 146 -14.18 3.90 -8.05
C PRO A 146 -13.40 5.10 -7.46
N ASP A 147 -13.79 6.33 -7.81
CA ASP A 147 -13.18 7.58 -7.33
C ASP A 147 -13.81 8.00 -5.98
N SER A 148 -13.85 9.29 -5.66
CA SER A 148 -14.32 9.85 -4.39
C SER A 148 -15.81 10.19 -4.35
N ASP A 149 -16.51 10.23 -5.50
CA ASP A 149 -17.96 10.47 -5.59
C ASP A 149 -18.73 9.21 -5.99
N LYS A 150 -19.37 8.59 -5.00
CA LYS A 150 -20.18 7.37 -5.17
C LYS A 150 -21.38 7.59 -6.08
N ASP A 151 -22.09 8.69 -5.90
CA ASP A 151 -23.36 8.92 -6.58
C ASP A 151 -23.13 9.17 -8.07
N ALA A 152 -22.07 9.92 -8.41
CA ALA A 152 -21.65 10.12 -9.79
C ALA A 152 -21.21 8.80 -10.44
N PHE A 153 -20.38 8.02 -9.75
CA PHE A 153 -19.92 6.71 -10.23
C PHE A 153 -21.09 5.76 -10.48
N VAL A 154 -21.97 5.60 -9.49
CA VAL A 154 -23.13 4.71 -9.61
C VAL A 154 -24.03 5.19 -10.74
N SER A 155 -24.33 6.49 -10.83
CA SER A 155 -25.19 7.02 -11.90
C SER A 155 -24.63 6.78 -13.30
N GLU A 156 -23.32 6.95 -13.51
CA GLU A 156 -22.69 6.71 -14.81
C GLU A 156 -22.76 5.23 -15.18
N TRP A 157 -22.29 4.36 -14.29
CA TRP A 157 -22.14 2.94 -14.57
C TRP A 157 -23.47 2.20 -14.59
N SER A 158 -24.45 2.60 -13.77
CA SER A 158 -25.81 2.09 -13.85
C SER A 158 -26.36 2.21 -15.27
N ALA A 159 -26.27 3.40 -15.86
CA ALA A 159 -26.86 3.67 -17.18
C ALA A 159 -26.17 2.88 -18.29
N ARG A 160 -24.83 2.78 -18.25
CA ARG A 160 -24.04 2.03 -19.23
C ARG A 160 -24.31 0.52 -19.14
N ILE A 161 -24.31 -0.02 -17.92
CA ILE A 161 -24.56 -1.44 -17.69
C ILE A 161 -26.01 -1.79 -18.04
N ASP A 162 -27.00 -0.97 -17.71
CA ASP A 162 -28.40 -1.23 -18.09
C ASP A 162 -28.59 -1.21 -19.61
N ALA A 163 -27.91 -0.31 -20.33
CA ALA A 163 -27.94 -0.29 -21.79
C ALA A 163 -27.33 -1.58 -22.37
N TYR A 164 -26.20 -2.03 -21.82
CA TYR A 164 -25.55 -3.27 -22.22
C TYR A 164 -26.38 -4.53 -21.93
N LEU A 165 -27.03 -4.60 -20.76
CA LEU A 165 -27.84 -5.73 -20.33
C LEU A 165 -29.26 -5.73 -20.91
N ALA A 166 -29.63 -4.75 -21.74
CA ALA A 166 -30.98 -4.56 -22.22
C ALA A 166 -31.54 -5.82 -22.90
N GLY A 167 -32.75 -6.23 -22.50
CA GLY A 167 -33.44 -7.40 -23.04
C GLY A 167 -32.94 -8.76 -22.53
N SER A 168 -31.96 -8.78 -21.62
CA SER A 168 -31.49 -9.99 -20.93
C SER A 168 -32.26 -10.28 -19.63
N PRO A 169 -32.12 -11.48 -19.06
CA PRO A 169 -32.56 -11.77 -17.69
C PRO A 169 -31.96 -10.85 -16.61
N LEU A 170 -30.80 -10.25 -16.85
CA LEU A 170 -30.13 -9.28 -15.97
C LEU A 170 -30.51 -7.81 -16.27
N ALA A 171 -31.45 -7.55 -17.19
CA ALA A 171 -31.87 -6.19 -17.52
C ALA A 171 -32.39 -5.44 -16.29
N GLY A 172 -31.95 -4.18 -16.10
CA GLY A 172 -32.31 -3.33 -14.96
C GLY A 172 -31.44 -3.52 -13.73
N GLN A 173 -30.41 -4.38 -13.78
CA GLN A 173 -29.48 -4.62 -12.67
C GLN A 173 -28.27 -3.69 -12.67
N GLY A 174 -28.20 -2.68 -13.56
CA GLY A 174 -27.07 -1.79 -13.70
C GLY A 174 -26.66 -1.12 -12.39
N THR A 175 -27.63 -0.61 -11.63
CA THR A 175 -27.38 -0.04 -10.30
C THR A 175 -26.80 -1.05 -9.32
N THR A 176 -27.31 -2.27 -9.29
CA THR A 176 -26.81 -3.30 -8.39
C THR A 176 -25.36 -3.68 -8.70
N PHE A 177 -25.01 -3.79 -9.98
CA PHE A 177 -23.62 -3.99 -10.40
C PHE A 177 -22.73 -2.80 -10.02
N ALA A 178 -23.16 -1.57 -10.30
CA ALA A 178 -22.38 -0.38 -10.02
C ALA A 178 -22.15 -0.17 -8.51
N GLU A 179 -23.18 -0.38 -7.68
CA GLU A 179 -23.06 -0.28 -6.22
C GLU A 179 -22.13 -1.36 -5.65
N ALA A 180 -22.23 -2.60 -6.12
CA ALA A 180 -21.35 -3.67 -5.69
C ALA A 180 -19.90 -3.43 -6.14
N ALA A 181 -19.70 -2.94 -7.37
CA ALA A 181 -18.38 -2.60 -7.89
C ALA A 181 -17.73 -1.48 -7.09
N TRP A 182 -18.50 -0.44 -6.74
CA TRP A 182 -18.06 0.60 -5.83
C TRP A 182 -17.63 0.04 -4.47
N GLU A 183 -18.50 -0.76 -3.83
CA GLU A 183 -18.25 -1.26 -2.47
C GLU A 183 -16.98 -2.12 -2.39
N TYR A 184 -16.69 -2.91 -3.42
CA TYR A 184 -15.56 -3.84 -3.42
C TYR A 184 -14.35 -3.36 -4.22
N GLY A 185 -14.38 -2.15 -4.79
CA GLY A 185 -13.26 -1.61 -5.58
C GLY A 185 -13.02 -2.36 -6.90
N CYS A 186 -14.06 -2.95 -7.48
CA CYS A 186 -13.99 -3.70 -8.74
C CYS A 186 -14.22 -2.79 -9.95
N ASP A 187 -13.69 -3.17 -11.11
CA ASP A 187 -14.11 -2.60 -12.39
C ASP A 187 -15.60 -2.92 -12.61
N PRO A 188 -16.47 -1.90 -12.78
CA PRO A 188 -17.91 -2.09 -12.92
C PRO A 188 -18.30 -2.88 -14.17
N ARG A 189 -17.43 -2.97 -15.17
CA ARG A 189 -17.68 -3.70 -16.43
C ARG A 189 -17.39 -5.18 -16.32
N LEU A 190 -16.52 -5.59 -15.39
CA LEU A 190 -15.97 -6.95 -15.32
C LEU A 190 -17.07 -8.00 -15.06
N SER A 191 -17.85 -7.82 -13.99
CA SER A 191 -18.87 -8.80 -13.60
C SER A 191 -20.00 -8.92 -14.64
N PRO A 192 -20.54 -7.82 -15.22
CA PRO A 192 -21.47 -7.90 -16.36
C PRO A 192 -20.87 -8.61 -17.58
N ALA A 193 -19.64 -8.29 -17.96
CA ALA A 193 -18.97 -8.91 -19.12
C ALA A 193 -18.78 -10.42 -18.95
N ILE A 194 -18.34 -10.88 -17.77
CA ILE A 194 -18.23 -12.31 -17.47
C ILE A 194 -19.61 -12.98 -17.58
N SER A 195 -20.68 -12.33 -17.09
CA SER A 195 -22.04 -12.90 -17.18
C SER A 195 -22.48 -13.15 -18.63
N THR A 196 -22.03 -12.30 -19.56
CA THR A 196 -22.28 -12.45 -20.99
C THR A 196 -21.54 -13.63 -21.57
N VAL A 197 -20.23 -13.71 -21.29
CA VAL A 197 -19.38 -14.80 -21.76
C VAL A 197 -19.86 -16.15 -21.22
N GLU A 198 -20.18 -16.22 -19.93
CA GLU A 198 -20.50 -17.47 -19.25
C GLU A 198 -21.92 -17.99 -19.54
N SER A 199 -22.92 -17.11 -19.65
CA SER A 199 -24.33 -17.51 -19.70
C SER A 199 -25.20 -16.70 -20.65
N SER A 200 -24.59 -15.91 -21.55
CA SER A 200 -25.30 -14.96 -22.41
C SER A 200 -26.19 -14.03 -21.57
N THR A 201 -25.62 -13.35 -20.58
CA THR A 201 -26.29 -12.41 -19.67
C THR A 201 -27.39 -13.06 -18.82
N GLY A 202 -27.15 -14.28 -18.34
CA GLY A 202 -28.08 -15.03 -17.50
C GLY A 202 -29.17 -15.80 -18.26
N ARG A 203 -29.07 -15.90 -19.60
CA ARG A 203 -30.03 -16.68 -20.41
C ARG A 203 -29.83 -18.18 -20.28
N VAL A 204 -28.58 -18.61 -20.12
CA VAL A 204 -28.20 -20.03 -20.09
C VAL A 204 -27.44 -20.30 -18.79
N CYS A 205 -28.13 -20.27 -17.67
CA CYS A 205 -27.56 -20.60 -16.37
C CYS A 205 -27.70 -22.10 -16.08
N PHE A 206 -26.62 -22.72 -15.59
CA PHE A 206 -26.66 -24.13 -15.14
C PHE A 206 -27.33 -24.30 -13.78
N LEU A 207 -27.37 -23.24 -12.95
CA LEU A 207 -28.10 -23.17 -11.68
C LEU A 207 -28.86 -21.84 -11.55
N PRO A 208 -29.93 -21.78 -10.73
CA PRO A 208 -30.71 -20.56 -10.53
C PRO A 208 -29.86 -19.36 -10.11
N HIS A 209 -30.01 -18.26 -10.86
CA HIS A 209 -29.29 -16.99 -10.70
C HIS A 209 -27.75 -17.09 -10.76
N ASN A 210 -27.20 -18.14 -11.37
CA ASN A 210 -25.75 -18.28 -11.56
C ASN A 210 -25.35 -17.94 -13.00
N ALA A 211 -25.18 -16.64 -13.27
CA ALA A 211 -24.82 -16.15 -14.59
C ALA A 211 -23.31 -16.29 -14.92
N TRP A 212 -22.48 -16.71 -13.98
CA TRP A 212 -21.02 -16.66 -14.09
C TRP A 212 -20.33 -18.04 -14.04
N GLY A 213 -21.09 -19.14 -13.98
CA GLY A 213 -20.44 -20.47 -13.88
C GLY A 213 -19.80 -20.72 -12.52
N TRP A 214 -20.21 -19.99 -11.47
CA TRP A 214 -19.45 -20.00 -10.23
C TRP A 214 -19.70 -21.27 -9.41
N GLY A 215 -18.80 -22.25 -9.57
CA GLY A 215 -18.76 -23.48 -8.78
C GLY A 215 -20.10 -24.22 -8.78
N SER A 216 -20.60 -24.54 -7.58
CA SER A 216 -21.93 -25.14 -7.40
C SER A 216 -22.95 -24.16 -6.80
N SER A 217 -22.72 -22.85 -6.96
CA SER A 217 -23.51 -21.81 -6.32
C SER A 217 -24.86 -21.59 -7.00
N SER A 218 -25.85 -21.19 -6.22
CA SER A 218 -27.20 -20.82 -6.67
C SER A 218 -27.75 -19.79 -5.69
N TRP A 219 -28.58 -18.87 -6.20
CA TRP A 219 -29.14 -17.78 -5.39
C TRP A 219 -30.65 -17.64 -5.57
N SER A 220 -31.27 -16.91 -4.64
CA SER A 220 -32.71 -16.65 -4.68
C SER A 220 -33.08 -15.46 -5.57
N SER A 221 -32.14 -14.56 -5.84
CA SER A 221 -32.33 -13.40 -6.72
C SER A 221 -31.03 -13.01 -7.44
N TRP A 222 -31.16 -12.17 -8.48
CA TRP A 222 -30.00 -11.61 -9.19
C TRP A 222 -29.19 -10.69 -8.30
N GLU A 223 -29.83 -9.89 -7.45
CA GLU A 223 -29.15 -8.94 -6.59
C GLU A 223 -28.21 -9.65 -5.62
N GLU A 224 -28.69 -10.71 -4.95
CA GLU A 224 -27.87 -11.54 -4.07
C GLU A 224 -26.66 -12.13 -4.81
N ALA A 225 -26.90 -12.64 -6.02
CA ALA A 225 -25.87 -13.26 -6.84
C ALA A 225 -24.82 -12.27 -7.33
N ILE A 226 -25.23 -11.06 -7.76
CA ILE A 226 -24.36 -9.98 -8.22
C ILE A 226 -23.43 -9.54 -7.08
N TRP A 227 -24.00 -9.23 -5.92
CA TRP A 227 -23.23 -8.83 -4.74
C TRP A 227 -22.20 -9.89 -4.35
N ALA A 228 -22.62 -11.16 -4.32
CA ALA A 228 -21.71 -12.26 -4.03
C ALA A 228 -20.59 -12.37 -5.08
N HIS A 229 -20.92 -12.31 -6.37
CA HIS A 229 -19.93 -12.48 -7.44
C HIS A 229 -18.90 -11.35 -7.46
N VAL A 230 -19.34 -10.10 -7.33
CA VAL A 230 -18.42 -8.95 -7.28
C VAL A 230 -17.50 -9.02 -6.05
N ALA A 231 -18.02 -9.42 -4.88
CA ALA A 231 -17.20 -9.66 -3.69
C ALA A 231 -16.14 -10.76 -3.93
N GLY A 232 -16.55 -11.85 -4.59
CA GLY A 232 -15.66 -12.96 -4.97
C GLY A 232 -14.56 -12.53 -5.94
N LEU A 233 -14.87 -11.67 -6.91
CA LEU A 233 -13.89 -11.10 -7.83
C LEU A 233 -12.87 -10.22 -7.10
N ALA A 234 -13.30 -9.36 -6.19
CA ALA A 234 -12.39 -8.56 -5.38
C ALA A 234 -11.43 -9.44 -4.55
N ALA A 235 -11.99 -10.38 -3.79
CA ALA A 235 -11.22 -11.21 -2.88
C ALA A 235 -10.32 -12.24 -3.59
N GLY A 236 -10.80 -12.81 -4.69
CA GLY A 236 -10.15 -13.93 -5.37
C GLY A 236 -9.30 -13.56 -6.58
N TYR A 237 -9.55 -12.39 -7.18
CA TYR A 237 -9.01 -11.99 -8.49
C TYR A 237 -8.52 -10.53 -8.52
N GLY A 238 -8.69 -9.77 -7.44
CA GLY A 238 -8.25 -8.36 -7.36
C GLY A 238 -9.19 -7.36 -8.02
N GLY A 239 -10.38 -7.79 -8.46
CA GLY A 239 -11.44 -6.89 -8.96
C GLY A 239 -11.22 -6.31 -10.37
N GLN A 240 -10.16 -6.70 -11.06
CA GLN A 240 -9.79 -6.22 -12.40
C GLN A 240 -9.58 -7.40 -13.34
N LEU A 241 -9.79 -7.20 -14.65
CA LEU A 241 -9.49 -8.25 -15.63
C LEU A 241 -7.98 -8.42 -15.75
N THR A 242 -7.50 -9.60 -15.38
CA THR A 242 -6.10 -10.01 -15.57
C THR A 242 -6.02 -11.34 -16.30
N TYR A 243 -4.95 -11.54 -17.06
CA TYR A 243 -4.65 -12.80 -17.71
C TYR A 243 -4.39 -13.90 -16.69
N ALA A 244 -3.66 -13.59 -15.61
CA ALA A 244 -3.51 -14.52 -14.49
C ALA A 244 -4.87 -14.91 -13.87
N GLY A 245 -5.80 -13.95 -13.78
CA GLY A 245 -7.19 -14.20 -13.38
C GLY A 245 -7.91 -15.13 -14.35
N ALA A 246 -7.78 -14.92 -15.66
CA ALA A 246 -8.35 -15.80 -16.69
C ALA A 246 -7.78 -17.24 -16.63
N GLN A 247 -6.48 -17.40 -16.37
CA GLN A 247 -5.86 -18.72 -16.18
C GLN A 247 -6.40 -19.46 -14.95
N LYS A 248 -6.77 -18.71 -13.91
CA LYS A 248 -7.41 -19.27 -12.71
C LYS A 248 -8.90 -19.55 -12.94
N TYR A 249 -9.58 -18.70 -13.71
CA TYR A 249 -11.01 -18.79 -13.97
C TYR A 249 -11.32 -19.91 -14.95
N CYS A 250 -10.75 -19.87 -16.17
CA CYS A 250 -11.00 -20.82 -17.25
C CYS A 250 -9.69 -21.40 -17.83
N PRO A 251 -8.94 -22.24 -17.07
CA PRO A 251 -7.58 -22.66 -17.41
C PRO A 251 -7.39 -23.29 -18.81
N PRO A 252 -8.28 -24.15 -19.34
CA PRO A 252 -8.06 -24.73 -20.66
C PRO A 252 -8.28 -23.73 -21.80
N ASN A 253 -9.04 -22.65 -21.56
CA ASN A 253 -9.47 -21.69 -22.58
C ASN A 253 -9.15 -20.24 -22.20
N ALA A 254 -8.13 -20.02 -21.37
CA ALA A 254 -7.85 -18.72 -20.76
C ALA A 254 -7.65 -17.60 -21.78
N ASP A 255 -7.00 -17.88 -22.92
CA ASP A 255 -6.80 -16.90 -23.99
C ASP A 255 -8.13 -16.42 -24.59
N ALA A 256 -8.99 -17.37 -24.96
CA ALA A 256 -10.29 -17.11 -25.55
C ALA A 256 -11.23 -16.42 -24.55
N TRP A 257 -11.24 -16.88 -23.31
CA TRP A 257 -12.03 -16.30 -22.23
C TRP A 257 -11.58 -14.86 -21.95
N TYR A 258 -10.27 -14.64 -21.79
CA TYR A 258 -9.70 -13.31 -21.55
C TYR A 258 -10.08 -12.32 -22.66
N ALA A 259 -9.84 -12.69 -23.91
CA ALA A 259 -10.15 -11.84 -25.06
C ALA A 259 -11.64 -11.52 -25.15
N SER A 260 -12.51 -12.51 -24.90
CA SER A 260 -13.96 -12.33 -24.99
C SER A 260 -14.51 -11.47 -23.86
N VAL A 261 -14.02 -11.64 -22.63
CA VAL A 261 -14.39 -10.77 -21.50
C VAL A 261 -13.92 -9.34 -21.76
N LEU A 262 -12.70 -9.16 -22.27
CA LEU A 262 -12.18 -7.84 -22.62
C LEU A 262 -13.03 -7.16 -23.72
N ALA A 263 -13.39 -7.89 -24.77
CA ALA A 263 -14.25 -7.38 -25.84
C ALA A 263 -15.60 -6.90 -25.29
N ASN A 264 -16.21 -7.69 -24.39
CA ASN A 264 -17.46 -7.34 -23.73
C ASN A 264 -17.30 -6.12 -22.80
N MET A 265 -16.22 -6.03 -22.04
CA MET A 265 -15.94 -4.85 -21.20
C MET A 265 -15.83 -3.57 -22.03
N LEU A 266 -15.18 -3.61 -23.20
CA LEU A 266 -15.04 -2.44 -24.08
C LEU A 266 -16.36 -1.99 -24.72
N SER A 267 -17.38 -2.87 -24.74
CA SER A 267 -18.70 -2.55 -25.28
C SER A 267 -19.67 -1.90 -24.28
N ILE A 268 -19.30 -1.87 -22.99
CA ILE A 268 -20.03 -1.22 -21.88
C ILE A 268 -19.53 0.22 -21.72
#